data_AF-A0A2R6IPU6-F1
#
_entry.id   AF-A0A2R6IPU6-F1
#
_cell.length_a   1.000
_cell.length_b   1.000
_cell.length_c   1.000
_cell.angle_alpha   90.00
_cell.angle_beta   90.00
_cell.angle_gamma   90.00
#
_symmetry.space_group_name_H-M   'P 1'
#
loop_
_entity.id
_entity.type
_entity.pdbx_description
1 polymer ?
#
loop_
_entity_poly.entity_id
_entity_poly.type
_entity_poly.pdbx_seq_one_letter_code
_entity_poly.pdbx_strand_id
1 'polypeptide(L)'
;MILAESYHWLFAGFPAEAVPDGAVIAGHHAIYGLLAALVVLGTVWDDYRGREPLAEFSGVAAGLFAFVFVWPHQHDVGATLAHVGPLLALAWMWRPGSAWGRLYPRRVRAVATGAILVGLDDVIEHAWPVPSPLDTGWAILGPGPSAVIAATTAAAAVWALQTAPTHDRPTDETETNA
;
A
#
# COMPACT_ATOMS: atom_id res chain seq x y z
N MET A 1 19.14 33.60 12.67
CA MET A 1 17.92 33.87 11.89
C MET A 1 18.21 33.71 10.39
N ILE A 2 18.66 32.52 9.97
CA ILE A 2 18.98 32.16 8.56
C ILE A 2 18.41 30.77 8.21
N LEU A 3 17.99 29.97 9.19
CA LEU A 3 17.43 28.62 8.99
C LEU A 3 15.91 28.60 8.77
N ALA A 4 15.21 29.74 8.86
CA ALA A 4 13.77 29.78 8.64
C ALA A 4 13.42 29.85 7.14
N GLU A 5 14.17 30.62 6.35
CA GLU A 5 13.88 30.83 4.92
C GLU A 5 14.07 29.58 4.05
N SER A 6 14.86 28.60 4.50
CA SER A 6 15.15 27.38 3.75
C SER A 6 14.14 26.24 3.88
N TYR A 7 13.00 26.44 4.55
CA TYR A 7 11.91 25.42 4.60
C TYR A 7 10.66 25.82 3.82
N HIS A 8 10.54 27.09 3.41
CA HIS A 8 9.35 27.55 2.70
C HIS A 8 9.20 26.88 1.33
N TRP A 9 10.29 26.51 0.66
CA TRP A 9 10.24 25.84 -0.65
C TRP A 9 9.93 24.33 -0.57
N LEU A 10 10.07 23.69 0.60
CA LEU A 10 9.73 22.26 0.74
C LEU A 10 8.22 22.03 0.85
N PHE A 11 7.47 23.04 1.29
CA PHE A 11 6.02 22.94 1.49
C PHE A 11 5.21 23.98 0.70
N ALA A 12 5.86 24.93 0.01
CA ALA A 12 5.18 25.82 -0.93
C ALA A 12 4.72 25.00 -2.15
N GLY A 13 3.51 24.46 -2.06
CA GLY A 13 2.92 23.61 -3.08
C GLY A 13 2.83 22.13 -2.69
N PHE A 14 2.68 21.81 -1.40
CA PHE A 14 2.19 20.49 -1.00
C PHE A 14 0.66 20.54 -0.81
N PRO A 15 -0.10 19.56 -1.33
CA PRO A 15 0.35 18.62 -2.36
C PRO A 15 0.65 19.35 -3.67
N ALA A 16 1.54 18.79 -4.50
CA ALA A 16 1.88 19.32 -5.83
C ALA A 16 0.62 19.51 -6.68
N GLU A 17 -0.35 18.61 -6.51
CA GLU A 17 -1.66 18.68 -7.11
C GLU A 17 -2.76 18.71 -6.05
N ALA A 18 -3.61 19.73 -6.12
CA ALA A 18 -4.81 19.84 -5.27
C ALA A 18 -5.75 18.64 -5.49
N VAL A 19 -5.91 18.22 -6.75
CA VAL A 19 -6.65 17.03 -7.13
C VAL A 19 -5.75 16.23 -8.08
N PRO A 20 -5.35 15.00 -7.73
CA PRO A 20 -4.60 14.10 -8.62
C PRO A 20 -5.19 14.08 -10.04
N ASP A 21 -4.40 14.51 -11.03
CA ASP A 21 -4.76 14.66 -12.45
C ASP A 21 -6.06 15.44 -12.75
N GLY A 22 -6.56 16.19 -11.76
CA GLY A 22 -7.89 16.82 -11.82
C GLY A 22 -9.07 15.84 -11.69
N ALA A 23 -8.84 14.53 -11.55
CA ALA A 23 -9.89 13.51 -11.43
C ALA A 23 -9.43 12.22 -10.74
N VAL A 24 -9.53 12.17 -9.40
CA VAL A 24 -9.05 11.06 -8.55
C VAL A 24 -9.50 9.65 -8.95
N ILE A 25 -10.68 9.48 -9.56
CA ILE A 25 -11.19 8.14 -9.92
C ILE A 25 -10.64 7.65 -11.27
N ALA A 26 -10.14 8.55 -12.12
CA ALA A 26 -9.70 8.19 -13.46
C ALA A 26 -8.22 7.79 -13.45
N GLY A 27 -7.91 6.51 -13.68
CA GLY A 27 -6.57 6.08 -14.09
C GLY A 27 -5.51 5.89 -12.99
N HIS A 28 -5.75 6.33 -11.77
CA HIS A 28 -4.79 6.30 -10.66
C HIS A 28 -4.43 4.88 -10.18
N HIS A 29 -3.15 4.50 -10.25
CA HIS A 29 -2.66 3.24 -9.70
C HIS A 29 -2.62 3.21 -8.17
N ALA A 30 -2.77 4.35 -7.48
CA ALA A 30 -3.09 4.46 -6.06
C ALA A 30 -4.28 3.56 -5.69
N ILE A 31 -5.37 3.69 -6.44
CA ILE A 31 -6.62 2.98 -6.14
C ILE A 31 -6.42 1.48 -6.30
N TYR A 32 -5.86 1.05 -7.43
CA TYR A 32 -5.69 -0.37 -7.73
C TYR A 32 -4.65 -1.04 -6.83
N GLY A 33 -3.53 -0.37 -6.57
CA GLY A 33 -2.47 -0.87 -5.68
C GLY A 33 -2.96 -1.05 -4.25
N LEU A 34 -3.62 -0.04 -3.67
CA LEU A 34 -4.13 -0.11 -2.30
C LEU A 34 -5.31 -1.08 -2.18
N LEU A 35 -6.21 -1.18 -3.17
CA LEU A 35 -7.26 -2.21 -3.18
C LEU A 35 -6.68 -3.63 -3.25
N ALA A 36 -5.68 -3.85 -4.11
CA ALA A 36 -5.00 -5.14 -4.20
C ALA A 36 -4.31 -5.50 -2.87
N ALA A 37 -3.69 -4.53 -2.20
CA ALA A 37 -3.13 -4.71 -0.86
C ALA A 37 -4.22 -5.14 0.13
N LEU A 38 -5.37 -4.47 0.18
CA LEU A 38 -6.49 -4.85 1.08
C LEU A 38 -6.99 -6.28 0.82
N VAL A 39 -7.07 -6.71 -0.44
CA VAL A 39 -7.44 -8.10 -0.78
C VAL A 39 -6.42 -9.09 -0.21
N VAL A 40 -5.12 -8.84 -0.41
CA VAL A 40 -4.05 -9.70 0.13
C VAL A 40 -4.09 -9.73 1.65
N LEU A 41 -4.26 -8.57 2.30
CA LEU A 41 -4.40 -8.47 3.75
C LEU A 41 -5.62 -9.24 4.25
N GLY A 42 -6.74 -9.18 3.54
CA GLY A 42 -7.94 -9.97 3.84
C GLY A 42 -7.71 -11.49 3.78
N THR A 43 -6.82 -11.97 2.91
CA THR A 43 -6.54 -13.43 2.82
C THR A 43 -5.75 -13.99 4.01
N VAL A 44 -4.99 -13.15 4.71
CA VAL A 44 -4.21 -13.54 5.88
C VAL A 44 -4.87 -13.14 7.18
N TRP A 45 -6.06 -12.54 7.11
CA TRP A 45 -6.88 -12.21 8.26
C TRP A 45 -7.41 -13.48 8.91
N ASP A 46 -7.18 -13.62 10.21
CA ASP A 46 -7.66 -14.74 11.03
C ASP A 46 -8.30 -14.23 12.34
N ASP A 47 -8.81 -15.13 13.19
CA ASP A 47 -9.40 -14.78 14.49
C ASP A 47 -8.36 -14.77 15.63
N TYR A 48 -7.07 -14.62 15.31
CA TYR A 48 -5.99 -14.59 16.29
C TYR A 48 -5.44 -13.17 16.43
N ARG A 49 -5.88 -12.46 17.47
CA ARG A 49 -5.50 -11.06 17.78
C ARG A 49 -4.00 -10.71 17.64
N GLY A 50 -3.10 -11.65 17.91
CA GLY A 50 -1.65 -11.45 17.80
C GLY A 50 -1.04 -11.63 16.41
N ARG A 51 -1.86 -12.03 15.44
CA ARG A 51 -1.48 -12.38 14.06
C ARG A 51 -2.22 -11.51 13.05
N GLU A 52 -3.43 -11.08 13.38
CA GLU A 52 -4.27 -10.23 12.54
C GLU A 52 -3.50 -9.06 11.91
N PRO A 53 -3.68 -8.81 10.59
CA PRO A 53 -3.04 -7.72 9.88
C PRO A 53 -3.75 -6.37 10.12
N LEU A 54 -4.28 -6.14 11.33
CA LEU A 54 -5.14 -4.99 11.64
C LEU A 54 -4.44 -3.65 11.40
N ALA A 55 -3.17 -3.54 11.77
CA ALA A 55 -2.41 -2.31 11.61
C ALA A 55 -2.17 -2.01 10.12
N GLU A 56 -1.79 -3.03 9.36
CA GLU A 56 -1.58 -2.92 7.92
C GLU A 56 -2.88 -2.60 7.19
N PHE A 57 -3.95 -3.33 7.49
CA PHE A 57 -5.24 -3.12 6.84
C PHE A 57 -5.80 -1.74 7.15
N SER A 58 -5.75 -1.31 8.41
CA SER A 58 -6.22 0.02 8.80
C SER A 58 -5.39 1.12 8.15
N GLY A 59 -4.07 0.96 8.09
CA GLY A 59 -3.18 1.91 7.43
C GLY A 59 -3.46 2.04 5.92
N VAL A 60 -3.58 0.91 5.22
CA VAL A 60 -3.90 0.89 3.78
C VAL A 60 -5.31 1.42 3.52
N ALA A 61 -6.30 1.02 4.30
CA ALA A 61 -7.68 1.47 4.16
C ALA A 61 -7.82 2.97 4.42
N ALA A 62 -7.15 3.50 5.46
CA ALA A 62 -7.10 4.92 5.74
C ALA A 62 -6.43 5.70 4.60
N GLY A 63 -5.33 5.17 4.05
CA GLY A 63 -4.65 5.78 2.91
C GLY A 63 -5.53 5.84 1.66
N LEU A 64 -6.18 4.72 1.32
CA LEU A 64 -7.11 4.65 0.18
C LEU A 64 -8.31 5.58 0.37
N PHE A 65 -8.92 5.57 1.56
CA PHE A 65 -10.03 6.46 1.88
C PHE A 65 -9.62 7.93 1.78
N ALA A 66 -8.44 8.28 2.30
CA ALA A 66 -7.92 9.63 2.22
C ALA A 66 -7.68 10.07 0.78
N PHE A 67 -7.09 9.20 -0.05
CA PHE A 67 -6.87 9.47 -1.47
C PHE A 67 -8.20 9.73 -2.19
N VAL A 68 -9.17 8.82 -2.06
CA VAL A 68 -10.42 8.86 -2.84
C VAL A 68 -11.38 9.96 -2.36
N PHE A 69 -11.51 10.15 -1.04
CA PHE A 69 -12.59 10.96 -0.47
C PHE A 69 -12.13 12.23 0.24
N VAL A 70 -10.91 12.25 0.79
CA VAL A 70 -10.44 13.40 1.60
C VAL A 70 -9.65 14.36 0.73
N TRP A 71 -8.68 13.87 -0.06
CA TRP A 71 -7.79 14.69 -0.87
C TRP A 71 -8.53 15.64 -1.82
N PRO A 72 -9.60 15.25 -2.55
CA PRO A 72 -10.32 16.17 -3.43
C PRO A 72 -10.94 17.39 -2.72
N HIS A 73 -11.14 17.31 -1.40
CA HIS A 73 -11.87 18.31 -0.61
C HIS A 73 -11.00 18.99 0.45
N GLN A 74 -9.94 18.33 0.91
CA GLN A 74 -9.02 18.75 1.96
C GLN A 74 -7.61 18.29 1.55
N HIS A 75 -7.03 18.98 0.58
CA HIS A 75 -5.84 18.57 -0.17
C HIS A 75 -4.69 18.12 0.74
N ASP A 76 -4.27 18.99 1.66
CA ASP A 76 -3.14 18.72 2.55
C ASP A 76 -3.39 17.53 3.47
N VAL A 77 -4.60 17.44 4.03
CA VAL A 77 -4.99 16.37 4.96
C VAL A 77 -5.09 15.04 4.22
N GLY A 78 -5.73 15.04 3.05
CA GLY A 78 -5.89 13.86 2.21
C GLY A 78 -4.56 13.33 1.71
N ALA A 79 -3.70 14.20 1.18
CA ALA A 79 -2.35 13.85 0.74
C ALA A 79 -1.52 13.26 1.89
N THR A 80 -1.56 13.90 3.07
CA THR A 80 -0.84 13.43 4.27
C THR A 80 -1.32 12.04 4.70
N LEU A 81 -2.63 11.82 4.80
CA LEU A 81 -3.18 10.53 5.23
C LEU A 81 -2.97 9.43 4.18
N ALA A 82 -3.08 9.77 2.89
CA ALA A 82 -2.79 8.87 1.78
C ALA A 82 -1.33 8.38 1.80
N HIS A 83 -0.39 9.18 2.32
CA HIS A 83 0.99 8.77 2.56
C HIS A 83 1.17 7.98 3.84
N VAL A 84 0.77 8.58 4.97
CA VAL A 84 1.16 8.11 6.30
C VAL A 84 0.54 6.74 6.58
N GLY A 85 -0.72 6.52 6.20
CA GLY A 85 -1.40 5.24 6.43
C GLY A 85 -0.65 4.05 5.82
N PRO A 86 -0.41 4.03 4.48
CA PRO A 86 0.31 2.95 3.83
C PRO A 86 1.78 2.83 4.26
N LEU A 87 2.46 3.94 4.58
CA LEU A 87 3.82 3.89 5.13
C LEU A 87 3.87 3.23 6.52
N LEU A 88 2.91 3.54 7.39
CA LEU A 88 2.79 2.88 8.70
C LEU A 88 2.46 1.40 8.55
N ALA A 89 1.62 1.04 7.56
CA ALA A 89 1.36 -0.36 7.22
C ALA A 89 2.64 -1.11 6.82
N LEU A 90 3.45 -0.53 5.93
CA LEU A 90 4.75 -1.11 5.57
C LEU A 90 5.70 -1.22 6.77
N ALA A 91 5.80 -0.15 7.57
CA ALA A 91 6.66 -0.13 8.75
C ALA A 91 6.28 -1.25 9.75
N TRP A 92 4.97 -1.47 9.97
CA TRP A 92 4.49 -2.53 10.86
C TRP A 92 4.73 -3.92 10.27
N MET A 93 4.42 -4.12 8.98
CA MET A 93 4.62 -5.37 8.25
C MET A 93 6.08 -5.84 8.33
N TRP A 94 7.03 -4.92 8.16
CA TRP A 94 8.47 -5.21 8.14
C TRP A 94 9.15 -5.08 9.51
N ARG A 95 8.41 -4.75 10.57
CA ARG A 95 8.95 -4.69 11.92
C ARG A 95 9.54 -6.04 12.33
N PRO A 96 10.76 -6.09 12.91
CA PRO A 96 11.32 -7.33 13.46
C PRO A 96 10.36 -7.98 14.46
N GLY A 97 10.09 -9.27 14.26
CA GLY A 97 9.13 -9.99 15.09
C GLY A 97 7.65 -9.65 14.80
N SER A 98 7.31 -9.13 13.62
CA SER A 98 5.93 -9.13 13.15
C SER A 98 5.45 -10.54 12.78
N ALA A 99 4.13 -10.74 12.71
CA ALA A 99 3.54 -11.99 12.21
C ALA A 99 4.00 -12.30 10.78
N TRP A 100 4.18 -11.27 9.95
CA TRP A 100 4.67 -11.37 8.57
C TRP A 100 6.06 -11.97 8.40
N GLY A 101 6.96 -11.75 9.36
CA GLY A 101 8.29 -12.36 9.33
C GLY A 101 8.32 -13.80 9.81
N ARG A 102 7.37 -14.18 10.67
CA ARG A 102 7.39 -15.47 11.38
C ARG A 102 6.43 -16.51 10.82
N LEU A 103 5.25 -16.08 10.37
CA LEU A 103 4.12 -16.97 10.10
C LEU A 103 3.78 -16.99 8.60
N TYR A 104 3.70 -15.82 7.97
CA TYR A 104 3.23 -15.73 6.59
C TYR A 104 4.31 -16.11 5.57
N PRO A 105 3.95 -16.80 4.46
CA PRO A 105 4.88 -17.09 3.38
C PRO A 105 5.50 -15.81 2.82
N ARG A 106 6.82 -15.83 2.55
CA ARG A 106 7.55 -14.66 2.01
C ARG A 106 6.92 -14.08 0.75
N ARG A 107 6.33 -14.93 -0.10
CA ARG A 107 5.62 -14.51 -1.32
C ARG A 107 4.40 -13.63 -1.03
N VAL A 108 3.60 -13.97 0.00
CA VAL A 108 2.41 -13.18 0.37
C VAL A 108 2.83 -11.81 0.89
N ARG A 109 3.87 -11.76 1.75
CA ARG A 109 4.46 -10.50 2.21
C ARG A 109 4.99 -9.65 1.05
N ALA A 110 5.68 -10.28 0.09
CA ALA A 110 6.22 -9.58 -1.08
C ALA A 110 5.10 -9.00 -1.96
N VAL A 111 4.02 -9.76 -2.19
CA VAL A 111 2.85 -9.29 -2.95
C VAL A 111 2.17 -8.12 -2.23
N ALA A 112 1.91 -8.23 -0.92
CA ALA A 112 1.33 -7.14 -0.14
C ALA A 112 2.20 -5.87 -0.17
N THR A 113 3.51 -6.04 0.04
CA THR A 113 4.49 -4.94 -0.02
C THR A 113 4.47 -4.28 -1.39
N GLY A 114 4.55 -5.07 -2.46
CA GLY A 114 4.52 -4.56 -3.83
C GLY A 114 3.25 -3.79 -4.14
N ALA A 115 2.09 -4.32 -3.75
CA ALA A 115 0.80 -3.65 -3.95
C ALA A 115 0.72 -2.29 -3.22
N ILE A 116 1.23 -2.22 -1.98
CA ILE A 116 1.29 -0.95 -1.24
C ILE A 116 2.26 0.03 -1.90
N LEU A 117 3.42 -0.43 -2.38
CA LEU A 117 4.40 0.41 -3.05
C LEU A 117 3.87 0.95 -4.39
N VAL A 118 3.13 0.16 -5.15
CA VAL A 118 2.41 0.64 -6.35
C VAL A 118 1.45 1.77 -5.96
N GLY A 119 0.70 1.61 -4.87
CA GLY A 119 -0.20 2.67 -4.44
C GLY A 119 0.52 3.94 -3.97
N LEU A 120 1.65 3.78 -3.27
CA LEU A 120 2.47 4.90 -2.77
C LEU A 120 3.21 5.65 -3.88
N ASP A 121 3.58 4.96 -4.95
CA ASP A 121 4.25 5.55 -6.11
C ASP A 121 3.40 6.69 -6.72
N ASP A 122 2.12 6.42 -6.99
CA ASP A 122 1.12 7.39 -7.48
C ASP A 122 0.87 8.52 -6.47
N VAL A 123 0.70 8.15 -5.20
CA VAL A 123 0.45 9.10 -4.12
C VAL A 123 1.63 10.07 -3.97
N ILE A 124 2.86 9.60 -4.10
CA ILE A 124 4.07 10.43 -4.02
C ILE A 124 4.14 11.39 -5.20
N GLU A 125 3.82 10.94 -6.41
CA GLU A 125 3.82 11.78 -7.61
C GLU A 125 2.87 12.97 -7.52
N HIS A 126 1.65 12.75 -7.05
CA HIS A 126 0.68 13.84 -6.94
C HIS A 126 0.93 14.75 -5.73
N ALA A 127 1.59 14.24 -4.68
CA ALA A 127 1.89 15.05 -3.52
C ALA A 127 3.18 15.85 -3.63
N TRP A 128 4.15 15.35 -4.39
CA TRP A 128 5.49 15.92 -4.51
C TRP A 128 5.82 16.12 -5.98
N PRO A 129 6.50 17.22 -6.36
CA PRO A 129 6.86 17.47 -7.76
C PRO A 129 8.05 16.59 -8.19
N VAL A 130 7.91 15.28 -8.08
CA VAL A 130 8.92 14.27 -8.39
C VAL A 130 8.29 13.22 -9.31
N PRO A 131 8.99 12.81 -10.38
CA PRO A 131 8.49 11.76 -11.26
C PRO A 131 8.46 10.42 -10.54
N SER A 132 7.39 9.65 -10.72
CA SER A 132 7.32 8.28 -10.21
C SER A 132 7.92 7.27 -11.18
N PRO A 133 8.56 6.20 -10.68
CA PRO A 133 8.98 5.07 -11.51
C PRO A 133 7.87 4.48 -12.39
N LEU A 134 6.62 4.34 -11.90
CA LEU A 134 5.56 3.71 -12.70
C LEU A 134 5.04 4.64 -13.78
N ASP A 135 4.87 5.94 -13.53
CA ASP A 135 4.46 6.87 -14.58
C ASP A 135 5.58 7.09 -15.60
N THR A 136 6.84 7.14 -15.16
CA THR A 136 7.99 7.12 -16.07
C THR A 136 7.97 5.87 -16.95
N GLY A 137 7.69 4.70 -16.36
CA GLY A 137 7.52 3.46 -17.10
C GLY A 137 6.35 3.50 -18.08
N TRP A 138 5.22 4.07 -17.66
CA TRP A 138 4.02 4.24 -18.48
C TRP A 138 4.27 5.17 -19.68
N ALA A 139 4.94 6.30 -19.46
CA ALA A 139 5.31 7.26 -20.50
C ALA A 139 6.25 6.64 -21.55
N ILE A 140 7.14 5.73 -21.13
CA ILE A 140 8.09 5.05 -22.03
C ILE A 140 7.43 3.89 -22.77
N LEU A 141 6.65 3.05 -22.08
CA LEU A 141 6.11 1.80 -22.61
C LEU A 141 4.73 1.95 -23.27
N GLY A 142 4.00 3.00 -22.91
CA GLY A 142 2.62 3.22 -23.32
C GLY A 142 1.61 2.30 -22.60
N PRO A 143 0.30 2.49 -22.86
CA PRO A 143 -0.77 1.84 -22.10
C PRO A 143 -0.83 0.32 -22.26
N GLY A 144 -0.45 -0.20 -23.43
CA GLY A 144 -0.56 -1.62 -23.76
C GLY A 144 0.34 -2.52 -22.89
N PRO A 145 1.68 -2.32 -22.92
CA PRO A 145 2.59 -3.10 -22.08
C PRO A 145 2.33 -2.95 -20.58
N SER A 146 1.94 -1.76 -20.14
CA SER A 146 1.60 -1.50 -18.74
C SER A 146 0.36 -2.28 -18.29
N ALA A 147 -0.68 -2.36 -19.12
CA ALA A 147 -1.84 -3.21 -18.84
C ALA A 147 -1.47 -4.70 -18.72
N VAL A 148 -0.52 -5.17 -19.54
CA VAL A 148 -0.02 -6.55 -19.45
C VAL A 148 0.75 -6.78 -18.14
N ILE A 149 1.59 -5.85 -17.72
CA ILE A 149 2.32 -5.93 -16.45
C ILE A 149 1.35 -5.96 -15.26
N ALA A 150 0.34 -5.09 -15.27
CA ALA A 150 -0.71 -5.06 -14.24
C ALA A 150 -1.48 -6.38 -14.18
N ALA A 151 -1.95 -6.89 -15.32
CA ALA A 151 -2.66 -8.17 -15.40
C ALA A 151 -1.81 -9.35 -14.92
N THR A 152 -0.52 -9.38 -15.30
CA THR A 152 0.42 -10.43 -14.87
C THR A 152 0.67 -10.37 -13.36
N THR A 153 0.79 -9.17 -12.81
CA THR A 153 0.96 -8.95 -11.37
C THR A 153 -0.27 -9.41 -10.59
N ALA A 154 -1.47 -9.08 -11.07
CA ALA A 154 -2.72 -9.53 -10.47
C ALA A 154 -2.86 -11.06 -10.52
N ALA A 155 -2.55 -11.69 -11.66
CA ALA A 155 -2.56 -13.14 -11.79
C ALA A 155 -1.54 -13.82 -10.86
N ALA A 156 -0.33 -13.29 -10.76
CA ALA A 156 0.70 -13.78 -9.85
C ALA A 156 0.28 -13.63 -8.38
N ALA A 157 -0.39 -12.53 -8.02
CA ALA A 157 -0.95 -12.32 -6.70
C ALA A 157 -2.02 -13.38 -6.39
N VAL A 158 -3.01 -13.58 -7.27
CA VAL A 158 -4.05 -14.61 -7.11
C VAL A 158 -3.44 -16.00 -6.96
N TRP A 159 -2.47 -16.35 -7.79
CA TRP A 159 -1.78 -17.64 -7.70
C TRP A 159 -0.99 -17.79 -6.38
N ALA A 160 -0.29 -16.73 -5.95
CA ALA A 160 0.45 -16.74 -4.69
C ALA A 160 -0.48 -16.91 -3.48
N LEU A 161 -1.69 -16.34 -3.55
CA LEU A 161 -2.74 -16.45 -2.54
C LEU A 161 -3.36 -17.86 -2.50
N GLN A 162 -3.69 -18.44 -3.66
CA GLN A 162 -4.28 -19.78 -3.75
C GLN A 162 -3.35 -20.90 -3.28
N THR A 163 -2.03 -20.66 -3.34
CA THR A 163 -1.02 -21.66 -2.95
C THR A 163 -0.48 -21.44 -1.54
N ALA A 164 -0.88 -20.37 -0.85
CA ALA A 164 -0.49 -20.14 0.54
C ALA A 164 -1.07 -21.27 1.40
N PRO A 165 -0.26 -21.94 2.25
CA PRO A 165 -0.80 -22.90 3.21
C PRO A 165 -1.82 -22.14 4.05
N THR A 166 -3.09 -22.53 3.97
CA THR A 166 -4.05 -22.19 5.03
C THR A 166 -3.44 -22.77 6.28
N HIS A 167 -3.10 -21.94 7.28
CA HIS A 167 -2.54 -22.46 8.52
C HIS A 167 -3.51 -23.50 9.05
N ASP A 168 -3.14 -24.77 8.90
CA ASP A 168 -3.77 -25.85 9.62
C ASP A 168 -3.72 -25.46 11.09
N ARG A 169 -4.86 -25.67 11.77
CA ARG A 169 -5.03 -25.51 13.22
C ARG A 169 -3.72 -25.87 13.92
N PRO A 170 -3.21 -25.07 14.87
CA PRO A 170 -2.08 -25.51 15.69
C PRO A 170 -2.42 -26.92 16.17
N THR A 171 -1.68 -27.90 15.68
CA THR A 171 -1.86 -29.30 16.03
C THR A 171 -1.55 -29.39 17.51
N ASP A 172 -2.61 -29.46 18.29
CA ASP A 172 -2.67 -29.91 19.68
C ASP A 172 -1.40 -29.63 20.51
N GLU A 173 -1.31 -28.41 21.06
CA GLU A 173 -0.51 -28.16 22.27
C GLU A 173 -1.07 -28.89 23.52
N THR A 174 -2.03 -29.80 23.33
CA THR A 174 -2.70 -30.60 24.35
C THR A 174 -1.98 -31.92 24.68
N GLU A 175 -0.91 -32.31 23.99
CA GLU A 175 -0.26 -33.62 24.24
C GLU A 175 0.89 -33.64 25.28
N THR A 176 1.27 -32.52 25.91
CA THR A 176 2.40 -32.51 26.88
C THR A 176 2.03 -32.28 28.35
N ASN A 177 0.75 -32.40 28.71
CA ASN A 177 0.30 -32.37 30.12
C ASN A 177 -0.40 -33.67 30.57
N ALA A 178 0.01 -34.83 30.04
CA ALA A 178 -0.38 -36.15 30.54
C ALA A 178 0.80 -36.86 31.21
#